data_AF-A0A957N134-F1
#
_entry.id   AF-A0A957N134-F1
#
_cell.length_a   1.000
_cell.length_b   1.000
_cell.length_c   1.000
_cell.angle_alpha   90.00
_cell.angle_beta   90.00
_cell.angle_gamma   90.00
#
_symmetry.space_group_name_H-M   'P 1'
#
loop_
_entity.id
_entity.type
_entity.pdbx_description
1 polymer ?
#
loop_
_entity_poly.entity_id
_entity_poly.type
_entity_poly.pdbx_seq_one_letter_code
_entity_poly.pdbx_strand_id
1 'polypeptide(L)'
;GFAAIIYVNLFALRSPDPCAVNDVGEAEAIGAENDAAIARACAAADVIVAAWGNPNGIDATRYAARSLEVRRRLEQAGYALHCVGALTRLGFPRHGLHWNGSVPLHRCR
;
A
#
# COMPACT_ATOMS: atom_id res chain seq x y z
N GLY A 1 -3.48 12.52 19.59
CA GLY A 1 -4.50 11.70 18.89
C GLY A 1 -4.61 12.15 17.45
N PHE A 2 -5.24 11.37 16.58
CA PHE A 2 -5.46 11.74 15.16
C PHE A 2 -6.94 12.09 14.94
N ALA A 3 -7.22 13.05 14.06
CA ALA A 3 -8.58 13.51 13.77
C ALA A 3 -9.27 12.73 12.64
N ALA A 4 -8.50 12.07 11.78
CA ALA A 4 -8.99 11.34 10.63
C ALA A 4 -8.08 10.15 10.29
N ILE A 5 -8.63 9.20 9.53
CA ILE A 5 -7.88 8.11 8.90
C ILE A 5 -8.25 8.08 7.41
N ILE A 6 -7.25 7.93 6.56
CA ILE A 6 -7.42 7.87 5.11
C ILE A 6 -6.87 6.53 4.63
N TYR A 7 -7.69 5.78 3.90
CA TYR A 7 -7.29 4.53 3.26
C TYR A 7 -7.12 4.76 1.76
N VAL A 8 -5.99 4.33 1.23
CA VAL A 8 -5.70 4.34 -0.21
C VAL A 8 -5.31 2.93 -0.65
N ASN A 9 -5.64 2.59 -1.89
CA ASN A 9 -5.36 1.28 -2.46
C ASN A 9 -4.10 1.31 -3.31
N LEU A 10 -3.34 0.21 -3.34
CA LEU A 10 -2.23 0.05 -4.28
C LEU A 10 -2.70 0.12 -5.75
N PHE A 11 -3.88 -0.42 -6.03
CA PHE A 11 -4.51 -0.48 -7.35
C PHE A 11 -5.81 0.32 -7.37
N ALA A 12 -6.16 0.93 -8.51
CA ALA A 12 -7.45 1.59 -8.72
C ALA A 12 -8.60 0.59 -8.88
N LEU A 13 -8.32 -0.59 -9.47
CA LEU A 13 -9.35 -1.61 -9.64
C LEU A 13 -9.90 -2.02 -8.27
N ARG A 14 -11.22 -1.87 -8.11
CA ARG A 14 -11.96 -2.25 -6.90
C ARG A 14 -12.74 -3.52 -7.19
N SER A 15 -12.33 -4.61 -6.56
CA SER A 15 -12.98 -5.92 -6.66
C SER A 15 -12.96 -6.59 -5.29
N PRO A 16 -14.00 -7.35 -4.91
CA PRO A 16 -13.95 -8.24 -3.74
C PRO A 16 -12.98 -9.41 -3.95
N ASP A 17 -12.66 -9.75 -5.20
CA ASP A 17 -11.64 -10.73 -5.57
C ASP A 17 -10.36 -10.02 -6.03
N PRO A 18 -9.24 -10.12 -5.29
CA PRO A 18 -7.96 -9.55 -5.70
C PRO A 18 -7.45 -10.12 -7.04
N CYS A 19 -7.79 -11.36 -7.38
CA CYS A 19 -7.35 -12.02 -8.62
C CYS A 19 -7.80 -11.25 -9.87
N ALA A 20 -8.90 -10.50 -9.78
CA ALA A 20 -9.40 -9.67 -10.88
C ALA A 20 -8.38 -8.64 -11.40
N VAL A 21 -7.38 -8.25 -10.59
CA VAL A 21 -6.28 -7.40 -11.06
C VAL A 21 -5.50 -8.09 -12.18
N ASN A 22 -5.38 -9.41 -12.16
CA ASN A 22 -4.64 -10.18 -13.16
C ASN A 22 -5.34 -10.17 -14.53
N ASP A 23 -6.66 -10.00 -14.54
CA ASP A 23 -7.49 -10.11 -15.74
C ASP A 23 -7.53 -8.81 -16.57
N VAL A 24 -7.02 -7.71 -16.00
CA VAL A 24 -7.01 -6.40 -16.65
C VAL A 24 -5.59 -5.93 -16.94
N GLY A 25 -5.46 -5.04 -17.93
CA GLY A 25 -4.19 -4.39 -18.26
C GLY A 25 -3.62 -3.55 -17.12
N GLU A 26 -2.33 -3.23 -17.18
CA GLU A 26 -1.65 -2.46 -16.14
C GLU A 26 -2.26 -1.07 -15.93
N ALA A 27 -2.53 -0.34 -17.02
CA ALA A 27 -3.12 0.99 -16.97
C ALA A 27 -4.51 1.00 -16.30
N GLU A 28 -5.31 -0.04 -16.52
CA GLU A 28 -6.62 -0.19 -15.89
C GLU A 28 -6.51 -0.56 -14.41
N ALA A 29 -5.65 -1.52 -14.07
CA ALA A 29 -5.43 -1.90 -12.68
C ALA A 29 -4.87 -0.75 -11.83
N ILE A 30 -3.89 -0.01 -12.37
CA ILE A 30 -3.27 1.12 -11.66
C ILE A 30 -4.23 2.30 -11.62
N GLY A 31 -4.89 2.61 -12.75
CA GLY A 31 -5.78 3.75 -12.93
C GLY A 31 -5.05 5.08 -13.00
N ALA A 32 -5.42 5.93 -13.97
CA ALA A 32 -4.73 7.18 -14.27
C ALA A 32 -4.67 8.18 -13.08
N GLU A 33 -5.67 8.15 -12.18
CA GLU A 33 -5.77 9.09 -11.05
C GLU A 33 -5.29 8.52 -9.71
N ASN A 34 -4.98 7.22 -9.64
CA ASN A 34 -4.72 6.56 -8.35
C ASN A 34 -3.46 7.10 -7.67
N ASP A 35 -2.39 7.31 -8.44
CA ASP A 35 -1.16 7.87 -7.90
C ASP A 35 -1.35 9.30 -7.39
N ALA A 36 -2.14 10.10 -8.10
CA ALA A 36 -2.49 11.45 -7.65
C ALA A 36 -3.34 11.41 -6.37
N ALA A 37 -4.26 10.45 -6.26
CA ALA A 37 -5.05 10.23 -5.05
C ALA A 37 -4.17 9.81 -3.85
N ILE A 38 -3.22 8.89 -4.06
CA ILE A 38 -2.23 8.49 -3.05
C ILE A 38 -1.41 9.70 -2.59
N ALA A 39 -0.91 10.51 -3.53
CA ALA A 39 -0.12 11.69 -3.21
C ALA A 39 -0.91 12.74 -2.42
N ARG A 40 -2.17 13.02 -2.82
CA ARG A 40 -3.07 13.91 -2.06
C ARG A 40 -3.33 13.41 -0.65
N ALA A 41 -3.56 12.12 -0.47
CA ALA A 41 -3.74 11.54 0.86
C ALA A 41 -2.48 11.67 1.73
N CYS A 42 -1.30 11.44 1.16
CA CYS A 42 -0.02 11.58 1.87
C CYS A 42 0.26 13.04 2.25
N ALA A 43 -0.07 14.00 1.39
CA ALA A 43 0.09 15.42 1.69
C ALA A 43 -0.78 15.90 2.86
N ALA A 44 -1.91 15.24 3.12
CA ALA A 44 -2.83 15.57 4.20
C ALA A 44 -2.55 14.78 5.51
N ALA A 45 -1.56 13.88 5.53
CA ALA A 45 -1.33 12.96 6.64
C ALA A 45 -0.02 13.24 7.37
N ASP A 46 -0.07 13.29 8.70
CA ASP A 46 1.14 13.39 9.55
C ASP A 46 1.93 12.08 9.59
N VAL A 47 1.24 10.93 9.44
CA VAL A 47 1.84 9.59 9.50
C VAL A 47 1.30 8.74 8.37
N ILE A 48 2.21 8.20 7.56
CA ILE A 48 1.90 7.33 6.42
C ILE A 48 2.34 5.92 6.76
N VAL A 49 1.42 4.96 6.64
CA VAL A 49 1.65 3.56 7.03
C VAL A 49 1.28 2.61 5.88
N ALA A 50 2.20 1.72 5.51
CA ALA A 50 1.96 0.66 4.56
C ALA A 50 1.26 -0.53 5.24
N ALA A 51 0.12 -0.93 4.69
CA ALA A 51 -0.75 -1.98 5.24
C ALA A 51 -1.13 -3.03 4.18
N TRP A 52 -0.26 -3.27 3.21
CA TRP A 52 -0.62 -3.93 1.93
C TRP A 52 -0.93 -5.42 2.06
N GLY A 53 -0.23 -6.15 2.93
CA GLY A 53 -0.36 -7.60 3.00
C GLY A 53 0.36 -8.33 1.87
N ASN A 54 0.10 -9.63 1.77
CA ASN A 54 0.58 -10.45 0.66
C ASN A 54 -0.27 -10.23 -0.61
N PRO A 55 0.19 -10.68 -1.80
CA PRO A 55 -0.53 -10.47 -3.06
C PRO A 55 -1.96 -11.05 -3.12
N ASN A 56 -2.28 -12.03 -2.27
CA ASN A 56 -3.63 -12.62 -2.15
C ASN A 56 -4.24 -13.06 -3.49
N GLY A 57 -3.44 -13.68 -4.37
CA GLY A 57 -3.89 -14.16 -5.69
C GLY A 57 -3.54 -13.23 -6.85
N ILE A 58 -3.15 -11.98 -6.59
CA ILE A 58 -2.51 -11.11 -7.60
C ILE A 58 -1.15 -11.70 -7.97
N ASP A 59 -0.80 -11.66 -9.26
CA ASP A 59 0.51 -12.06 -9.75
C ASP A 59 1.62 -11.40 -8.91
N ALA A 60 2.53 -12.23 -8.38
CA ALA A 60 3.49 -11.78 -7.38
C ALA A 60 4.48 -10.76 -7.95
N THR A 61 4.87 -10.89 -9.21
CA THR A 61 5.77 -9.96 -9.88
C THR A 61 5.09 -8.61 -10.09
N ARG A 62 3.85 -8.59 -10.57
CA ARG A 62 3.04 -7.38 -10.73
C ARG A 62 2.79 -6.68 -9.40
N TYR A 63 2.42 -7.44 -8.37
CA TYR A 63 2.17 -6.90 -7.03
C TYR A 63 3.45 -6.29 -6.42
N ALA A 64 4.58 -6.98 -6.55
CA ALA A 64 5.87 -6.48 -6.08
C ALA A 64 6.32 -5.23 -6.84
N ALA A 65 6.16 -5.21 -8.17
CA ALA A 65 6.48 -4.05 -8.99
C ALA A 65 5.68 -2.82 -8.57
N ARG A 66 4.35 -2.98 -8.40
CA ARG A 66 3.48 -1.88 -7.96
C ARG A 66 3.80 -1.41 -6.55
N SER A 67 4.03 -2.34 -5.62
CA SER A 67 4.41 -2.03 -4.23
C SER A 67 5.71 -1.22 -4.17
N LEU A 68 6.72 -1.62 -4.95
CA LEU A 68 8.01 -0.93 -5.04
C LEU A 68 7.88 0.44 -5.70
N GLU A 69 7.07 0.54 -6.75
CA GLU A 69 6.79 1.80 -7.45
C GLU A 69 6.17 2.83 -6.50
N VAL A 70 5.09 2.46 -5.80
CA VAL A 70 4.42 3.36 -4.84
C VAL A 70 5.39 3.79 -3.74
N ARG A 71 6.15 2.84 -3.17
CA ARG A 71 7.18 3.15 -2.17
C ARG A 71 8.19 4.19 -2.69
N ARG A 72 8.76 3.97 -3.88
CA ARG A 72 9.75 4.88 -4.47
C ARG A 72 9.18 6.27 -4.71
N ARG A 73 7.95 6.37 -5.21
CA ARG A 73 7.27 7.65 -5.43
C ARG A 73 7.10 8.41 -4.11
N LEU A 74 6.71 7.73 -3.04
CA LEU A 74 6.58 8.35 -1.72
C LEU A 74 7.93 8.82 -1.17
N GLU A 75 8.97 7.98 -1.26
CA GLU A 75 10.32 8.33 -0.84
C GLU A 75 10.89 9.53 -1.63
N GLN A 76 10.70 9.55 -2.96
CA GLN A 76 11.12 10.65 -3.83
C GLN A 76 10.39 11.97 -3.52
N ALA A 77 9.13 11.88 -3.09
CA ALA A 77 8.35 13.02 -2.63
C ALA A 77 8.69 13.45 -1.19
N GLY A 78 9.65 12.79 -0.52
CA GLY A 78 10.11 13.12 0.82
C GLY A 78 9.25 12.54 1.95
N TYR A 79 8.29 11.67 1.63
CA TYR A 79 7.43 11.04 2.63
C TYR A 79 8.12 9.86 3.32
N ALA A 80 7.95 9.79 4.64
CA ALA A 80 8.42 8.64 5.44
C ALA A 80 7.32 7.57 5.52
N LEU A 81 7.55 6.44 4.85
CA LEU A 81 6.66 5.28 4.91
C LEU A 81 6.95 4.41 6.14
N HIS A 82 5.93 4.12 6.93
CA HIS A 82 6.02 3.29 8.13
C HIS A 82 5.33 1.95 7.97
N CYS A 83 5.76 0.96 8.75
CA CYS A 83 5.24 -0.39 8.80
C CYS A 83 4.91 -0.73 10.27
N VAL A 84 3.86 -1.52 10.49
CA VAL A 84 3.48 -2.02 11.82
C VAL A 84 3.95 -3.45 11.98
N GLY A 85 4.88 -3.67 12.92
CA GLY A 85 5.47 -4.98 13.17
C GLY A 85 6.27 -5.57 12.00
N ALA A 86 6.75 -6.80 12.17
CA ALA A 86 7.57 -7.45 11.16
C ALA A 86 6.82 -7.62 9.83
N LEU A 87 7.56 -7.55 8.73
CA LEU A 87 7.09 -7.90 7.40
C LEU A 87 6.58 -9.34 7.37
N THR A 88 5.74 -9.66 6.39
CA THR A 88 5.32 -11.03 6.13
C THR A 88 6.52 -11.90 5.72
N ARG A 89 6.35 -13.22 5.72
CA ARG A 89 7.39 -14.15 5.23
C ARG A 89 7.81 -13.87 3.77
N LEU A 90 6.93 -13.25 2.97
CA LEU A 90 7.19 -12.85 1.59
C LEU A 90 7.81 -11.44 1.48
N GLY A 91 8.09 -10.77 2.60
CA GLY A 91 8.73 -9.45 2.62
C GLY A 91 7.77 -8.28 2.41
N PHE A 92 6.45 -8.49 2.50
CA PHE A 92 5.47 -7.40 2.35
C PHE A 92 5.08 -6.78 3.70
N PRO A 93 4.62 -5.51 3.73
CA PRO A 93 4.05 -4.93 4.93
C PRO A 93 2.89 -5.77 5.47
N ARG A 94 2.79 -5.92 6.79
CA ARG A 94 1.69 -6.64 7.42
C ARG A 94 0.36 -5.95 7.08
N HIS A 95 -0.63 -6.74 6.67
CA HIS A 95 -1.97 -6.22 6.37
C HIS A 95 -2.63 -5.58 7.61
N GLY A 96 -3.34 -4.48 7.41
CA GLY A 96 -3.97 -3.69 8.49
C GLY A 96 -4.88 -4.50 9.41
N LEU A 97 -5.59 -5.49 8.86
CA LEU A 97 -6.45 -6.41 9.62
C LEU A 97 -5.71 -7.18 10.72
N HIS A 98 -4.39 -7.37 10.58
CA HIS A 98 -3.56 -8.14 11.52
C HIS A 98 -2.77 -7.25 12.48
N TRP A 99 -3.07 -5.95 12.52
CA TRP A 99 -2.49 -5.04 13.50
C TRP A 99 -3.26 -5.21 14.82
N ASN A 100 -2.73 -6.08 15.69
CA ASN A 100 -3.33 -6.41 16.98
C ASN A 100 -2.32 -6.24 18.12
N GLY A 101 -2.81 -5.85 19.30
CA GLY A 101 -1.95 -5.60 20.46
C GLY A 101 -0.97 -4.44 20.26
N SER A 102 0.08 -4.42 21.07
CA SER A 102 1.08 -3.33 21.12
C SER A 102 2.27 -3.63 20.20
N VAL A 103 2.04 -3.58 18.88
CA VAL A 103 3.10 -3.78 17.86
C VAL A 103 3.74 -2.45 17.49
N PRO A 104 5.08 -2.35 17.42
CA PRO A 104 5.75 -1.09 17.12
C PRO A 104 5.55 -0.64 15.67
N LEU A 105 5.38 0.67 15.51
CA LEU A 105 5.52 1.38 14.24
C LEU A 105 6.99 1.72 14.00
N HIS A 106 7.49 1.46 12.80
CA HIS A 106 8.86 1.78 12.38
C HIS A 106 8.91 2.11 10.90
N ARG A 107 10.00 2.73 10.42
CA ARG A 107 10.17 2.97 8.98
C ARG A 107 10.26 1.65 8.22
N CYS A 108 9.51 1.53 7.13
CA CYS A 108 9.64 0.39 6.23
C CYS A 108 11.05 0.40 5.63
N ARG A 109 11.75 -0.73 5.71
CA ARG A 109 13.08 -0.92 5.12
C ARG A 109 12.99 -1.60 3.77
#